data_AF-A0A452Y3I6-F1
#
_entry.id   AF-A0A452Y3I6-F1
#
_cell.length_a   1.000
_cell.length_b   1.000
_cell.length_c   1.000
_cell.angle_alpha   90.00
_cell.angle_beta   90.00
_cell.angle_gamma   90.00
#
_symmetry.space_group_name_H-M   'P 1'
#
loop_
_entity.id
_entity.type
_entity.pdbx_description
1 polymer ?
#
loop_
_entity_poly.entity_id
_entity_poly.type
_entity_poly.pdbx_seq_one_letter_code
_entity_poly.pdbx_strand_id
1 'polypeptide(L)' 'MLGNIQAMLLVGWRLCKLYESGKMTPGHASLGKAWTSSKSREVVSLGRELLGGNGILADFLVAKAF' A
#
# COMPACT_ATOMS: atom_id res chain seq x y z
N MET A 1 2.10 0.41 -10.85
CA MET A 1 1.04 0.80 -9.88
C MET A 1 0.05 -0.33 -9.58
N LEU A 2 -0.73 -0.82 -10.56
CA LEU A 2 -1.77 -1.84 -10.30
C LEU A 2 -1.23 -3.14 -9.68
N GLY A 3 -0.11 -3.66 -10.18
CA GLY A 3 0.52 -4.87 -9.61
C GLY A 3 0.92 -4.71 -8.14
N ASN A 4 1.43 -3.54 -7.74
CA ASN A 4 1.76 -3.26 -6.33
C ASN A 4 0.49 -3.29 -5.46
N ILE A 5 -0.63 -2.74 -5.93
CA ILE A 5 -1.91 -2.78 -5.20
C ILE A 5 -2.38 -4.22 -5.00
N GLN A 6 -2.32 -5.05 -6.04
CA GLN A 6 -2.71 -6.46 -5.94
C GLN A 6 -1.80 -7.22 -4.96
N ALA A 7 -0.49 -6.99 -5.01
CA ALA A 7 0.45 -7.62 -4.10
C ALA A 7 0.23 -7.18 -2.64
N MET A 8 0.02 -5.87 -2.39
CA MET A 8 -0.32 -5.36 -1.05
C MET A 8 -1.60 -5.97 -0.49
N LEU A 9 -2.64 -6.09 -1.33
CA LEU A 9 -3.91 -6.73 -0.94
C LEU A 9 -3.69 -8.19 -0.54
N LEU A 10 -2.97 -8.96 -1.36
CA LEU A 10 -2.71 -10.39 -1.08
C LEU A 10 -1.82 -10.61 0.13
N VAL A 11 -0.83 -9.74 0.38
CA VAL A 11 -0.01 -9.77 1.60
C VAL A 11 -0.88 -9.51 2.83
N GLY A 12 -1.73 -8.47 2.80
CA GLY A 12 -2.67 -8.17 3.88
C GLY A 12 -3.64 -9.31 4.14
N TRP A 13 -4.24 -9.87 3.07
CA TRP A 13 -5.11 -11.04 3.15
C TRP A 13 -4.40 -12.24 3.78
N ARG A 14 -3.15 -12.51 3.39
CA ARG A 14 -2.39 -13.62 3.95
C ARG A 14 -2.10 -13.41 5.44
N LEU A 15 -1.84 -12.18 5.88
CA LEU A 15 -1.70 -11.86 7.30
C LEU A 15 -2.98 -12.14 8.08
N CYS A 16 -4.15 -11.75 7.55
CA CYS A 16 -5.44 -12.09 8.17
C CYS A 16 -5.61 -13.60 8.32
N LYS A 17 -5.29 -14.39 7.29
CA LYS A 17 -5.36 -15.86 7.37
C LYS A 17 -4.37 -16.47 8.36
N LEU A 18 -3.17 -15.91 8.47
CA LEU A 18 -2.21 -16.34 9.48
C LEU A 18 -2.72 -16.04 10.89
N TYR A 19 -3.31 -14.86 11.09
CA TYR A 19 -3.87 -14.45 12.38
C TYR A 19 -5.05 -15.33 12.80
N GLU A 20 -6.03 -15.53 11.91
CA GLU A 20 -7.18 -16.41 12.13
C GLU A 20 -6.75 -17.84 12.51
N SER A 21 -5.66 -18.34 11.91
CA SER A 21 -5.13 -19.68 12.20
C SER A 21 -4.25 -19.77 13.46
N GLY A 22 -4.02 -18.66 14.18
CA GLY A 22 -3.14 -18.61 15.35
C GLY A 22 -1.64 -18.77 15.03
N LYS A 23 -1.23 -18.61 13.76
CA LYS A 23 0.14 -18.83 13.28
C LYS A 23 0.89 -17.54 12.93
N MET A 24 0.26 -16.38 13.15
CA MET A 24 0.91 -15.09 12.88
C MET A 24 1.93 -14.78 13.97
N THR A 25 3.18 -14.55 13.56
CA THR A 25 4.21 -14.04 14.45
C THR A 25 4.20 -12.51 14.44
N PRO A 26 4.72 -11.84 15.49
CA PRO A 26 4.93 -10.39 15.47
C PRO A 26 5.79 -9.94 14.29
N GLY A 27 6.74 -10.77 13.85
CA GLY A 27 7.58 -10.53 12.67
C GLY A 27 6.77 -10.48 11.38
N HIS A 28 5.81 -11.39 11.17
CA HIS A 28 4.92 -11.36 10.00
C HIS A 28 4.11 -10.07 9.93
N ALA A 29 3.49 -9.66 11.05
CA ALA A 29 2.71 -8.42 11.11
C ALA A 29 3.59 -7.19 10.83
N SER A 30 4.76 -7.13 11.45
CA SER A 30 5.71 -6.02 11.30
C SER A 30 6.21 -5.91 9.86
N LEU A 31 6.60 -7.04 9.25
CA LEU A 31 7.05 -7.09 7.87
C LEU A 31 5.94 -6.68 6.90
N GLY A 32 4.73 -7.22 7.04
CA GLY A 32 3.63 -6.88 6.14
C GLY A 32 3.27 -5.40 6.21
N LYS A 33 3.29 -4.78 7.40
CA LYS A 33 3.12 -3.32 7.55
C LYS A 33 4.27 -2.54 6.90
N ALA A 34 5.51 -2.90 7.19
CA ALA A 34 6.68 -2.19 6.68
C ALA A 34 6.74 -2.25 5.14
N TRP A 35 6.54 -3.44 4.58
CA TRP A 35 6.56 -3.66 3.14
C TRP A 35 5.39 -2.97 2.43
N THR A 36 4.17 -3.12 2.94
CA THR A 36 2.96 -2.49 2.35
C THR A 36 3.08 -0.97 2.36
N SER A 37 3.46 -0.36 3.48
CA SER A 37 3.65 1.10 3.53
C SER A 37 4.76 1.60 2.60
N SER A 38 5.82 0.81 2.39
CA SER A 38 6.87 1.13 1.41
C SER A 38 6.34 1.11 -0.02
N LYS A 39 5.57 0.08 -0.39
CA LYS A 39 4.97 -0.05 -1.72
C LYS A 39 3.86 0.97 -1.96
N SER A 40 3.09 1.36 -0.94
CA SER A 40 2.12 2.44 -1.04
C SER A 40 2.77 3.77 -1.42
N ARG A 41 3.93 4.12 -0.82
CA ARG A 41 4.68 5.34 -1.18
C ARG A 41 5.09 5.37 -2.66
N GLU A 42 5.55 4.24 -3.17
CA GLU A 42 5.90 4.09 -4.59
C GLU A 42 4.65 4.29 -5.49
N VAL A 43 3.52 3.70 -5.11
CA VAL A 43 2.26 3.83 -5.87
C VAL A 43 1.76 5.27 -5.90
N VAL A 44 1.72 5.96 -4.75
CA VAL A 44 1.22 7.35 -4.71
C VAL A 44 2.18 8.32 -5.42
N SER A 45 3.50 8.09 -5.39
CA SER A 45 4.46 8.87 -6.17
C SER A 45 4.19 8.78 -7.66
N LEU A 46 4.04 7.56 -8.18
CA LEU A 46 3.71 7.32 -9.59
C LEU A 46 2.34 7.94 -9.94
N GLY A 47 1.35 7.82 -9.05
CA GLY A 47 0.03 8.41 -9.26
C GLY A 47 0.07 9.94 -9.35
N ARG A 48 0.88 10.58 -8.50
CA ARG A 48 1.06 12.03 -8.51
C ARG A 48 1.69 12.50 -9.81
N GLU A 49 2.74 11.81 -10.25
CA GLU A 49 3.46 12.12 -11.50
C GLU A 49 2.56 11.98 -12.73
N LEU A 50 1.67 10.98 -12.76
CA LEU A 50 0.72 10.78 -13.87
C LEU A 50 -0.29 11.92 -14.04
N LEU A 51 -0.64 12.63 -12.97
CA LEU A 51 -1.54 13.79 -13.04
C LEU A 51 -0.82 15.11 -13.27
N GLY A 52 0.52 15.11 -13.34
CA GLY A 52 1.33 16.32 -13.55
C GLY A 52 0.96 17.44 -12.55
N GLY A 53 0.67 18.64 -13.07
CA GLY A 53 0.27 19.78 -12.24
C GLY A 53 -1.00 19.55 -11.42
N ASN A 54 -1.96 18.76 -11.92
CA ASN A 54 -3.16 18.41 -11.15
C ASN A 54 -2.84 17.46 -9.99
N GLY A 55 -1.72 16.73 -10.06
CA GLY A 55 -1.29 15.80 -9.03
C GLY A 55 -0.91 16.45 -7.70
N ILE A 56 -0.67 17.77 -7.68
CA ILE A 56 -0.37 18.53 -6.44
C ILE A 56 -1.57 19.30 -5.88
N LEU A 57 -2.71 19.28 -6.57
CA LEU A 57 -3.93 19.93 -6.13
C LEU A 57 -4.78 18.95 -5.31
N ALA A 58 -5.30 19.41 -4.17
CA ALA A 58 -6.13 18.58 -3.29
C ALA A 58 -7.45 18.14 -3.96
N ASP A 59 -7.94 18.91 -4.93
CA ASP A 59 -9.19 18.66 -5.67
C ASP A 59 -9.18 17.33 -6.43
N PHE A 60 -8.00 16.85 -6.85
CA PHE A 60 -7.85 15.64 -7.66
C PHE A 60 -7.45 14.40 -6.84
N LEU A 61 -7.63 14.45 -5.51
CA LEU A 61 -7.43 13.37 -4.52
C LEU A 61 -5.98 12.86 -4.36
N VAL A 62 -5.21 12.74 -5.43
CA VAL A 62 -3.87 12.15 -5.42
C VAL A 62 -2.91 12.94 -4.54
N ALA A 63 -3.01 14.28 -4.54
CA ALA A 63 -2.23 15.13 -3.65
C ALA A 63 -2.50 14.86 -2.16
N LYS A 64 -3.76 14.54 -1.82
CA LYS A 64 -4.16 14.21 -0.44
C LYS A 64 -3.77 12.78 -0.04
N ALA A 65 -3.71 11.87 -1.02
CA ALA A 65 -3.35 10.47 -0.79
C ALA A 65 -1.82 10.25 -0.73
N PHE A 66 -1.03 11.15 -1.34
CA PHE A 66 0.43 11.17 -1.32
C PHE A 66 0.97 11.57 0.07
#